data_AF-R5JEH3-F1
#
_entry.id   AF-R5JEH3-F1
#
_cell.length_a   1.000
_cell.length_b   1.000
_cell.length_c   1.000
_cell.angle_alpha   90.00
_cell.angle_beta   90.00
_cell.angle_gamma   90.00
#
_symmetry.space_group_name_H-M   'P 1'
#
loop_
_entity.id
_entity.type
_entity.pdbx_description
1 polymer ?
#
loop_
_entity_poly.entity_id
_entity_poly.type
_entity_poly.pdbx_seq_one_letter_code
_entity_poly.pdbx_strand_id
1 'polypeptide(L)' 'MNRLKDLREDRDLKQAEIAKELGISQRGYSHYETGDNNIPTNILIKLAYFYNTSIDYILGITNIKKPYERISK' A
#
# COMPACT_ATOMS: atom_id res chain seq x y z
N MET A 1 4.26 9.64 9.75
CA MET A 1 2.97 9.61 9.02
C MET A 1 3.21 8.76 7.79
N ASN A 2 2.64 7.57 7.72
CA ASN A 2 2.88 6.63 6.62
C ASN A 2 1.57 6.37 5.89
N ARG A 3 1.53 6.71 4.60
CA ARG A 3 0.35 6.61 3.74
C ARG A 3 -0.25 5.20 3.73
N LEU A 4 0.56 4.16 3.86
CA LEU A 4 0.06 2.77 3.93
C LEU A 4 -0.74 2.51 5.19
N LYS A 5 -0.27 3.01 6.34
CA LYS A 5 -0.98 2.86 7.61
C LYS A 5 -2.32 3.58 7.55
N ASP A 6 -2.31 4.82 7.05
CA ASP A 6 -3.52 5.63 6.90
C ASP A 6 -4.53 4.95 5.96
N LEU A 7 -4.08 4.46 4.80
CA LEU A 7 -4.92 3.73 3.85
C LEU A 7 -5.53 2.45 4.42
N ARG A 8 -4.79 1.74 5.27
CA ARG A 8 -5.26 0.54 5.95
C ARG A 8 -6.33 0.88 6.98
N GLU A 9 -6.07 1.89 7.81
CA GLU A 9 -6.97 2.33 8.88
C GLU A 9 -8.26 2.95 8.33
N ASP A 10 -8.19 3.69 7.21
CA ASP A 10 -9.36 4.17 6.45
C ASP A 10 -10.32 3.06 6.01
N ARG A 11 -9.85 1.80 5.97
CA ARG A 11 -10.63 0.62 5.58
C ARG A 11 -10.93 -0.34 6.73
N ASP A 12 -10.61 0.05 7.97
CA ASP A 12 -10.77 -0.77 9.17
C ASP A 12 -10.06 -2.14 9.11
N LEU A 13 -8.96 -2.22 8.35
CA LEU A 13 -8.22 -3.47 8.14
C LEU A 13 -7.09 -3.66 9.16
N LYS A 14 -6.85 -4.90 9.56
CA LYS A 14 -5.68 -5.30 10.36
C LYS A 14 -4.48 -5.55 9.44
N GLN A 15 -3.28 -5.35 9.96
CA GLN A 15 -2.03 -5.64 9.23
C GLN A 15 -1.96 -7.09 8.71
N ALA A 16 -2.50 -8.05 9.48
CA ALA A 16 -2.53 -9.46 9.09
C ALA A 16 -3.43 -9.73 7.86
N GLU A 17 -4.50 -8.94 7.67
CA GLU A 17 -5.41 -9.10 6.53
C GLU A 17 -4.74 -8.63 5.24
N ILE A 18 -4.06 -7.49 5.27
CA ILE A 18 -3.28 -7.01 4.12
C ILE A 18 -2.11 -7.96 3.82
N ALA A 19 -1.42 -8.43 4.85
CA ALA A 19 -0.32 -9.38 4.67
C ALA A 19 -0.79 -10.68 3.98
N LYS A 20 -1.97 -11.18 4.35
CA LYS A 20 -2.60 -12.33 3.71
C LYS A 20 -2.92 -12.05 2.24
N GLU A 21 -3.53 -10.90 1.94
CA GLU A 21 -3.85 -10.47 0.56
C GLU A 21 -2.58 -10.37 -0.32
N LEU A 22 -1.50 -9.87 0.27
CA LEU A 22 -0.23 -9.72 -0.43
C LEU A 22 0.58 -11.03 -0.56
N GLY A 23 0.26 -12.04 0.25
CA GLY A 23 1.01 -13.31 0.35
C GLY A 23 2.33 -13.17 1.09
N ILE A 24 2.38 -12.32 2.13
CA ILE A 24 3.58 -12.04 2.94
C ILE A 24 3.29 -12.22 4.44
N SER A 25 4.33 -12.12 5.28
CA SER A 25 4.14 -12.13 6.73
C SER A 25 3.59 -10.79 7.26
N GLN A 26 2.79 -10.84 8.34
CA GLN A 26 2.29 -9.63 9.00
C GLN A 26 3.43 -8.71 9.47
N ARG A 27 4.53 -9.28 9.95
CA ARG A 27 5.75 -8.52 10.30
C ARG A 27 6.34 -7.81 9.08
N GLY A 28 6.41 -8.48 7.93
CA GLY A 28 6.89 -7.88 6.68
C GLY A 28 6.05 -6.67 6.27
N TYR A 29 4.73 -6.80 6.35
CA TYR A 29 3.82 -5.68 6.09
C TYR A 29 3.99 -4.54 7.12
N SER A 30 4.15 -4.87 8.41
CA SER A 30 4.42 -3.86 9.45
C SER A 30 5.68 -3.05 9.17
N HIS A 31 6.77 -3.70 8.72
CA HIS A 31 7.99 -2.99 8.33
C HIS A 31 7.78 -2.02 7.14
N TYR A 32 6.82 -2.29 6.26
CA TYR A 32 6.45 -1.35 5.19
C TYR A 32 5.70 -0.13 5.75
N GLU A 33 4.85 -0.32 6.76
CA GLU A 33 4.13 0.77 7.44
C GLU A 33 5.01 1.62 8.37
N THR A 34 6.13 1.09 8.85
CA THR A 34 7.13 1.85 9.62
C THR A 34 8.19 2.51 8.74
N GLY A 35 8.41 1.97 7.53
CA GLY A 35 9.48 2.41 6.63
C GLY A 35 10.83 1.73 6.91
N ASP A 36 10.85 0.71 7.78
CA ASP A 36 12.07 -0.04 8.10
C ASP A 36 12.59 -0.84 6.90
N ASN A 37 11.68 -1.26 6.02
CA ASN A 37 11.99 -1.99 4.80
C ASN A 37 11.47 -1.26 3.57
N ASN A 38 12.26 -1.29 2.48
CA ASN A 38 11.76 -0.95 1.15
C ASN A 38 10.67 -1.91 0.70
N ILE A 39 9.67 -1.38 0.00
CA ILE A 39 8.56 -2.15 -0.54
C ILE A 39 8.98 -2.70 -1.92
N PRO A 40 8.99 -4.02 -2.13
CA PRO A 40 9.24 -4.59 -3.45
C PRO A 40 8.24 -4.06 -4.49
N THR A 41 8.69 -3.77 -5.70
CA THR A 41 7.86 -3.14 -6.74
C THR A 41 6.56 -3.90 -7.04
N ASN A 42 6.60 -5.23 -7.05
CA ASN A 42 5.40 -6.05 -7.24
C ASN A 42 4.38 -5.88 -6.11
N ILE A 43 4.84 -5.75 -4.86
CA ILE A 43 3.98 -5.47 -3.70
C ILE A 43 3.44 -4.05 -3.76
N LEU A 44 4.27 -3.07 -4.14
CA LEU A 44 3.86 -1.68 -4.29
C LEU A 44 2.76 -1.52 -5.36
N ILE A 45 2.89 -2.22 -6.49
CA ILE A 45 1.86 -2.28 -7.53
C ILE A 45 0.58 -2.89 -6.94
N LYS A 46 0.65 -4.06 -6.28
CA LYS A 46 -0.53 -4.69 -5.65
C LYS A 46 -1.23 -3.74 -4.68
N LEU A 47 -0.49 -3.03 -3.84
CA LEU A 47 -1.01 -2.05 -2.88
C LEU A 47 -1.72 -0.89 -3.58
N ALA A 48 -1.14 -0.34 -4.64
CA ALA A 48 -1.77 0.72 -5.44
C ALA A 48 -3.10 0.23 -6.05
N TYR A 49 -3.14 -1.00 -6.58
CA TYR A 49 -4.37 -1.61 -7.07
C TYR A 49 -5.41 -1.83 -5.97
N PHE A 50 -4.99 -2.46 -4.86
CA PHE A 50 -5.84 -2.76 -3.72
C PHE A 50 -6.48 -1.51 -3.12
N TYR A 51 -5.67 -0.48 -2.83
CA TYR A 51 -6.13 0.77 -2.23
C TYR A 51 -6.77 1.74 -3.22
N ASN A 52 -6.83 1.38 -4.51
CA ASN A 52 -7.31 2.23 -5.60
C ASN A 52 -6.64 3.62 -5.59
N THR A 53 -5.31 3.63 -5.54
CA THR A 53 -4.48 4.83 -5.53
C THR A 53 -3.27 4.68 -6.45
N SER A 54 -2.42 5.70 -6.56
CA SER A 54 -1.16 5.64 -7.29
C SER A 54 0.00 5.24 -6.38
N ILE A 55 1.08 4.71 -6.97
CA ILE A 55 2.33 4.48 -6.23
C ILE A 55 2.93 5.80 -5.74
N ASP A 56 2.75 6.89 -6.50
CA ASP A 56 3.19 8.23 -6.13
C ASP A 56 2.55 8.68 -4.81
N TYR A 57 1.26 8.40 -4.63
CA TYR A 57 0.57 8.72 -3.38
C TYR A 57 1.10 7.87 -2.22
N ILE A 58 1.29 6.56 -2.43
CA ILE A 58 1.84 5.66 -1.41
C ILE A 58 3.25 6.09 -0.97
N LEU A 59 4.09 6.49 -1.92
CA LEU A 59 5.47 6.94 -1.67
C LEU A 59 5.56 8.39 -1.19
N GLY A 60 4.45 9.11 -1.11
CA GLY A 60 4.43 10.51 -0.65
C GLY A 60 4.95 11.53 -1.67
N ILE A 61 5.05 11.15 -2.95
CA ILE A 61 5.46 12.03 -4.06
C ILE A 61 4.32 13.00 -4.43
N THR A 62 3.06 12.61 -4.19
CA THR A 62 1.87 13.45 -4.41
C THR A 62 0.88 13.35 -3.25
N ASN A 63 0.08 14.40 -3.06
CA ASN A 63 -1.07 14.41 -2.17
C ASN A 63 -2.38 14.01 -2.88
N ILE A 64 -2.35 13.77 -4.19
CA ILE A 64 -3.51 13.35 -4.96
C ILE A 64 -3.72 11.84 -4.75
N LYS A 65 -4.74 11.47 -3.97
CA LYS A 65 -5.08 10.06 -3.68
C LYS A 65 -5.63 9.32 -4.92
N LYS A 66 -6.33 10.04 -5.80
CA LYS A 66 -6.92 9.44 -7.02
C LYS A 66 -5.81 9.01 -7.98
N PRO A 67 -5.81 7.75 -8.46
CA PRO A 67 -4.84 7.31 -9.45
C PRO A 67 -5.12 7.92 -10.82
N TYR A 68 -4.10 7.93 -11.68
CA TYR A 68 -4.27 8.12 -13.11
C TYR A 68 -5.14 6.99 -13.70
N GLU A 69 -5.70 7.23 -14.89
CA GLU A 69 -6.44 6.22 -15.61
C GLU A 69 -5.56 4.99 -15.88
N ARG A 70 -6.09 3.81 -15.57
CA ARG A 70 -5.37 2.54 -15.74
C ARG A 70 -5.70 1.97 -17.11
N ILE A 71 -4.69 1.42 -17.76
CA ILE A 71 -4.87 0.67 -19.00
C ILE A 71 -5.74 -0.57 -18.67
N SER A 72 -6.87 -0.73 -19.36
CA SER A 72 -7.64 -1.96 -19.34
C SER A 72 -6.80 -3.10 -19.92
N LYS A 73 -6.51 -4.11 -19.10
CA LYS A 73 -5.87 -5.35 -19.56
C LYS A 73 -6.87 -6.22 -20.33
#